data_AF-A0A150K954-F1
#
_entry.id   AF-A0A150K954-F1
#
_cell.length_a   1.000
_cell.length_b   1.000
_cell.length_c   1.000
_cell.angle_alpha   90.00
_cell.angle_beta   90.00
_cell.angle_gamma   90.00
#
_symmetry.space_group_name_H-M   'P 1'
#
loop_
_entity.id
_entity.type
_entity.pdbx_description
1 polymer ?
#
loop_
_entity_poly.entity_id
_entity_poly.type
_entity_poly.pdbx_seq_one_letter_code
_entity_poly.pdbx_strand_id
1 'polypeptide(L)' 'MSLKEHILQLEKSLLEPSTRSDPAKLGALLAESFFEFGSSGNVLHKRKYTGPGGIGVREMALTDFEMHPLADGVVLAT' A
#
# COMPACT_ATOMS: atom_id res chain seq x y z
N MET A 1 -19.21 1.36 8.17
CA MET A 1 -18.09 1.47 7.22
C MET A 1 -18.28 0.38 6.18
N SER A 2 -18.34 0.74 4.91
CA SER A 2 -18.39 -0.20 3.79
C SER A 2 -17.00 -0.82 3.53
N LEU A 3 -16.94 -1.91 2.78
CA LEU A 3 -15.66 -2.48 2.33
C LEU A 3 -14.87 -1.46 1.50
N LYS A 4 -15.52 -0.73 0.58
CA LYS A 4 -14.88 0.31 -0.25
C LYS A 4 -14.24 1.40 0.62
N GLU A 5 -14.93 1.85 1.66
CA GLU A 5 -14.39 2.82 2.62
C GLU A 5 -13.19 2.25 3.39
N HIS A 6 -13.28 0.99 3.82
CA HIS A 6 -12.21 0.34 4.58
C HIS A 6 -10.92 0.22 3.76
N ILE A 7 -11.02 -0.27 2.52
CA ILE A 7 -9.88 -0.38 1.61
C ILE A 7 -9.30 1.01 1.31
N LEU A 8 -10.15 2.01 1.04
CA LEU A 8 -9.69 3.39 0.82
C LEU A 8 -8.88 3.93 2.01
N GLN A 9 -9.26 3.62 3.26
CA GLN A 9 -8.49 4.05 4.43
C GLN A 9 -7.14 3.34 4.54
N LEU A 10 -7.06 2.05 4.20
CA LEU A 10 -5.79 1.32 4.17
C LEU A 10 -4.85 1.88 3.09
N GLU A 11 -5.37 2.15 1.88
CA GLU A 11 -4.62 2.75 0.79
C GLU A 11 -4.07 4.13 1.19
N LYS A 12 -4.91 5.00 1.78
CA LYS A 12 -4.45 6.29 2.31
C LYS A 12 -3.39 6.14 3.39
N SER A 13 -3.59 5.20 4.31
CA SER A 13 -2.63 4.93 5.40
C SER A 13 -1.26 4.51 4.86
N LEU A 14 -1.21 3.77 3.75
CA LEU A 14 0.04 3.35 3.10
C LEU A 14 0.82 4.54 2.50
N LEU A 15 0.12 5.61 2.11
CA LEU A 15 0.69 6.82 1.53
C LEU A 15 1.17 7.83 2.58
N GLU A 16 0.67 7.76 3.81
CA GLU A 16 1.01 8.68 4.88
C GLU A 16 2.53 8.71 5.17
N PRO A 17 3.15 9.90 5.26
CA PRO A 17 4.57 10.05 5.61
C PRO A 17 4.99 9.26 6.85
N SER A 18 4.13 9.26 7.88
CA SER A 18 4.38 8.57 9.15
C SER A 18 4.29 7.04 9.07
N THR A 19 3.64 6.51 8.03
CA THR A 19 3.64 5.08 7.71
C THR A 19 4.86 4.73 6.87
N ARG A 20 5.15 5.55 5.86
CA ARG A 20 6.25 5.30 4.92
C ARG A 20 7.62 5.28 5.58
N SER A 21 7.82 6.04 6.65
CA SER A 21 9.07 6.03 7.44
C SER A 21 9.13 4.92 8.51
N ASP A 22 8.08 4.12 8.67
CA ASP A 22 7.94 3.13 9.74
C ASP A 22 7.80 1.70 9.17
N PRO A 23 8.89 0.91 9.19
CA PRO A 23 8.90 -0.49 8.76
C PRO A 23 7.84 -1.37 9.41
N ALA A 24 7.48 -1.10 10.68
CA ALA A 24 6.49 -1.91 11.39
C ALA A 24 5.08 -1.63 10.87
N LYS A 25 4.74 -0.35 10.62
CA LYS A 25 3.45 0.01 10.01
C LYS A 25 3.33 -0.50 8.58
N LEU A 26 4.38 -0.36 7.77
CA LEU A 26 4.43 -0.97 6.42
C LEU A 26 4.28 -2.50 6.49
N GLY A 27 4.95 -3.12 7.46
CA GLY A 27 4.89 -4.56 7.68
C GLY A 27 3.50 -5.08 8.04
N ALA A 28 2.69 -4.28 8.74
CA ALA A 28 1.32 -4.60 9.12
C ALA A 28 0.31 -4.44 7.97
N LEU A 29 0.59 -3.56 7.00
CA LEU A 29 -0.29 -3.32 5.85
C LEU A 29 -0.01 -4.25 4.67
N LEU A 30 1.24 -4.66 4.49
CA LEU A 30 1.67 -5.43 3.31
C LEU A 30 1.82 -6.91 3.64
N ALA A 31 1.21 -7.80 2.85
CA ALA A 31 1.37 -9.25 3.00
C ALA A 31 2.83 -9.68 2.71
N GLU A 32 3.31 -10.78 3.30
CA GLU A 32 4.67 -11.31 3.06
C GLU A 32 4.99 -11.55 1.57
N SER A 33 3.99 -11.96 0.80
CA SER A 33 4.09 -12.19 -0.64
C SER A 33 3.97 -10.92 -1.50
N PHE A 34 3.89 -9.73 -0.88
CA PHE A 34 3.71 -8.47 -1.59
C PHE A 34 4.87 -8.15 -2.53
N PHE A 35 4.52 -7.65 -3.71
CA PHE A 35 5.43 -7.06 -4.68
C PHE A 35 4.78 -5.84 -5.36
N GLU A 36 5.60 -4.89 -5.79
CA GLU A 36 5.19 -3.77 -6.63
C GLU A 36 6.03 -3.71 -7.90
N PHE A 37 5.47 -3.11 -8.95
CA PHE A 37 6.23 -2.64 -10.09
C PHE A 37 6.53 -1.15 -9.89
N GLY A 38 7.81 -0.82 -9.69
CA GLY A 38 8.23 0.57 -9.61
C GLY A 38 8.14 1.25 -10.99
N SER A 39 8.16 2.58 -11.02
CA SER A 39 8.18 3.35 -12.28
C SER A 39 9.39 3.05 -13.18
N SER A 40 10.44 2.44 -12.63
CA SER A 40 11.59 1.92 -13.38
C SER A 40 11.32 0.60 -14.12
N GLY A 41 10.15 -0.02 -13.94
CA GLY A 41 9.82 -1.36 -14.43
C GLY A 41 10.38 -2.49 -13.57
N ASN A 42 11.16 -2.18 -12.53
CA ASN A 42 11.68 -3.19 -11.61
C ASN A 42 10.59 -3.72 -10.67
N VAL A 43 10.69 -5.01 -10.35
CA VAL A 43 9.87 -5.65 -9.30
C VAL A 43 10.53 -5.42 -7.94
N LEU A 44 9.81 -4.82 -7.00
CA LEU A 44 10.24 -4.66 -5.62
C LEU A 44 9.40 -5.56 -4.73
N HIS A 45 10.05 -6.26 -3.80
CA HIS A 45 9.39 -7.14 -2.83
C HIS A 45 9.32 -6.49 -1.46
N LYS A 46 8.40 -6.95 -0.60
CA LYS A 46 8.19 -6.45 0.79
C LYS A 46 9.49 -6.19 1.57
N ARG A 47 10.54 -7.03 1.42
CA ARG A 47 11.83 -6.83 2.11
C ARG A 47 12.48 -5.45 1.88
N LYS A 48 12.15 -4.77 0.77
CA LYS A 48 12.58 -3.40 0.48
C LYS A 48 11.88 -2.35 1.34
N TYR A 49 10.72 -2.68 1.90
CA TYR A 49 9.87 -1.78 2.68
C TYR A 49 10.10 -1.88 4.18
N THR A 50 10.58 -3.04 4.64
CA THR A 50 10.84 -3.31 6.05
C THR A 50 12.28 -3.01 6.46
N GLY A 51 13.06 -2.34 5.60
CA GLY A 51 14.43 -1.92 5.90
C GLY A 51 14.48 -0.67 6.80
N PRO A 52 15.63 -0.37 7.43
CA PRO A 52 15.78 0.83 8.26
C PRO A 52 15.38 2.10 7.51
N GLY A 53 14.51 2.92 8.11
CA GLY A 53 13.97 4.15 7.51
C GLY A 53 12.76 3.96 6.59
N GLY A 54 12.26 2.73 6.44
CA GLY A 54 11.08 2.42 5.63
C GLY A 54 11.31 2.64 4.14
N ILE A 55 10.35 3.28 3.48
CA ILE A 55 10.42 3.70 2.08
C ILE A 55 10.40 5.22 1.97
N GLY A 56 10.99 5.75 0.89
CA GLY A 56 11.12 7.20 0.70
C GLY A 56 9.82 7.96 0.96
N VAL A 57 9.90 8.95 1.86
CA VAL A 57 8.78 9.82 2.25
C VAL A 57 8.53 10.85 1.16
N ARG A 58 7.27 10.99 0.75
CA ARG A 58 6.79 11.97 -0.23
C ARG A 58 5.35 12.32 0.10
N GLU A 59 4.98 13.55 -0.21
CA GLU A 59 3.58 13.96 -0.22
C GLU A 59 2.89 13.34 -1.44
N MET A 60 1.83 12.58 -1.20
CA MET A 60 1.05 11.90 -2.23
C MET A 60 -0.43 12.10 -1.96
N ALA A 61 -1.21 12.24 -3.02
CA ALA A 61 -2.66 12.30 -2.96
C ALA A 61 -3.25 11.13 -3.75
N LEU A 62 -4.32 10.54 -3.21
CA LEU A 62 -5.11 9.50 -3.87
C LEU A 62 -6.45 10.11 -4.29
N THR A 63 -6.72 10.11 -5.59
CA THR A 63 -7.93 10.66 -6.22
C THR A 63 -8.62 9.58 -7.05
N ASP A 64 -9.92 9.77 -7.32
CA ASP A 64 -10.71 8.90 -8.20
C ASP A 64 -10.70 7.40 -7.83
N PHE A 65 -10.68 7.11 -6.52
CA PHE A 65 -10.61 5.75 -5.99
C PHE A 65 -11.77 4.87 -6.45
N GLU A 66 -11.42 3.76 -7.10
CA GLU A 66 -12.36 2.71 -7.47
C GLU A 66 -12.01 1.36 -6.86
N MET A 67 -13.05 0.56 -6.63
CA MET A 67 -12.92 -0.78 -6.07
C MET A 67 -13.78 -1.76 -6.87
N HIS A 68 -13.13 -2.80 -7.38
CA HIS A 68 -13.77 -3.86 -8.15
C HIS A 68 -13.57 -5.21 -7.46
N PRO A 69 -14.63 -5.84 -6.93
CA PRO A 69 -14.55 -7.20 -6.44
C PRO A 69 -14.16 -8.17 -7.57
N LEU A 70 -13.22 -9.06 -7.30
CA LEU A 70 -12.76 -10.08 -8.25
C LEU A 70 -13.21 -11.49 -7.85
N ALA A 71 -13.25 -11.76 -6.55
CA ALA A 71 -13.69 -13.00 -5.94
C ALA A 71 -14.00 -12.76 -4.45
N ASP A 72 -14.49 -13.79 -3.75
CA ASP A 72 -14.67 -13.73 -2.30
C ASP A 72 -13.35 -13.39 -1.61
N GLY A 73 -13.33 -12.27 -0.86
CA GLY A 73 -12.15 -11.78 -0.15
C GLY A 73 -11.07 -11.14 -1.05
N VAL A 74 -11.32 -10.93 -2.34
CA VAL A 74 -10.36 -10.36 -3.28
C VAL A 74 -10.95 -9.16 -4.02
N VAL A 75 -10.26 -8.02 -3.96
CA VAL A 75 -10.64 -6.79 -4.67
C VAL A 75 -9.45 -6.24 -5.45
N LEU A 76 -9.74 -5.59 -6.56
CA LEU A 76 -8.85 -4.67 -7.24
C LEU A 76 -9.17 -3.24 -6.78
N ALA A 77 -8.17 -2.50 -6.32
CA ALA A 77 -8.27 -1.10 -5.95
C ALA A 77 -7.43 -0.27 -6.94
N THR A 78 -7.97 0.83 -7.45
CA THR A 78 -7.32 1.73 -8.43
C THR A 78 -7.50 3.17 -8.06
#